data_AF-A0A496ZEG9-F1
#
_entry.id   AF-A0A496ZEG9-F1
#
_cell.length_a   1.000
_cell.length_b   1.000
_cell.length_c   1.000
_cell.angle_alpha   90.00
_cell.angle_beta   90.00
_cell.angle_gamma   90.00
#
_symmetry.space_group_name_H-M   'P 1'
#
loop_
_entity.id
_entity.type
_entity.pdbx_description
1 polymer ?
#
loop_
_entity_poly.entity_id
_entity_poly.type
_entity_poly.pdbx_seq_one_letter_code
_entity_poly.pdbx_strand_id
1 'polypeptide(L)'
;MMAHSHNQGIAGKGTSKKLFMAFGLVTFVFVILFLIILPYKFYNRDVDEARQNAQNISKLIRTGVLSHMTKGANPKSMRDLLATLQTQFEFKFRLIRSGHVEKQHGFEEDPQRKDELINEVLRKGRGREDWLNSTRFRYVTPFVADESCQMCHRGLNNQTIEIGSILGVSEIVFELKNMRNTSIR
;
A
#
# COMPACT_ATOMS: atom_id res chain seq x y z
N MET A 1 17.82 12.15 -90.63
CA MET A 1 16.65 11.25 -90.60
C MET A 1 16.69 10.48 -89.28
N MET A 2 15.56 10.52 -88.55
CA MET A 2 15.13 9.60 -87.47
C MET A 2 15.99 9.61 -86.18
N ALA A 3 15.59 10.20 -85.05
CA ALA A 3 14.40 10.00 -84.21
C ALA A 3 14.22 8.56 -83.71
N HIS A 4 14.59 8.31 -82.44
CA HIS A 4 14.06 7.25 -81.58
C HIS A 4 14.20 7.69 -80.13
N SER A 5 13.17 8.29 -79.56
CA SER A 5 12.05 7.67 -78.83
C SER A 5 12.38 7.40 -77.36
N HIS A 6 12.00 8.38 -76.55
CA HIS A 6 11.52 8.24 -75.19
C HIS A 6 10.80 6.90 -74.98
N ASN A 7 11.19 6.14 -73.95
CA ASN A 7 10.31 5.15 -73.35
C ASN A 7 10.18 5.45 -71.84
N GLN A 8 8.95 5.68 -71.43
CA GLN A 8 8.54 6.16 -70.12
C GLN A 8 8.44 4.98 -69.14
N GLY A 9 9.17 5.06 -68.03
CA GLY A 9 8.96 4.19 -66.86
C GLY A 9 7.98 4.83 -65.88
N ILE A 10 6.68 4.78 -66.16
CA ILE A 10 5.63 5.12 -65.19
C ILE A 10 5.06 3.81 -64.61
N ALA A 11 5.75 3.23 -63.64
CA ALA A 11 5.23 2.10 -62.87
C ALA A 11 5.75 2.21 -61.43
N GLY A 12 4.94 2.78 -60.51
CA GLY A 12 5.34 2.84 -59.10
C GLY A 12 4.55 3.75 -58.15
N LYS A 13 3.58 4.54 -58.63
CA LYS A 13 2.84 5.47 -57.74
C LYS A 13 1.70 4.83 -56.92
N GLY A 14 1.16 3.68 -57.34
CA GLY A 14 0.00 3.04 -56.69
C GLY A 14 0.36 2.08 -55.55
N THR A 15 1.47 1.34 -55.68
CA THR A 15 1.96 0.38 -54.69
C THR A 15 2.58 1.08 -53.49
N SER A 16 3.33 2.16 -53.69
CA SER A 16 3.90 2.98 -52.61
C SER A 16 2.83 3.61 -51.72
N LYS A 17 1.72 4.09 -52.30
CA LYS A 17 0.59 4.67 -51.57
C LYS A 17 -0.13 3.64 -50.69
N LYS A 18 -0.31 2.41 -51.18
CA LYS A 18 -0.92 1.30 -50.42
C LYS A 18 -0.01 0.84 -49.27
N LEU A 19 1.29 0.77 -49.52
CA LEU A 19 2.30 0.49 -48.47
C LEU A 19 2.31 1.56 -47.38
N PHE A 20 2.29 2.84 -47.75
CA PHE A 20 2.20 3.94 -46.78
C PHE A 20 0.90 3.90 -45.96
N MET A 21 -0.23 3.60 -46.60
CA MET A 21 -1.52 3.50 -45.90
C MET A 21 -1.57 2.30 -44.94
N ALA A 22 -1.03 1.15 -45.36
CA ALA A 22 -0.92 -0.03 -44.48
C ALA A 22 0.01 0.24 -43.30
N PHE A 23 1.15 0.90 -43.53
CA PHE A 23 2.07 1.29 -42.47
C PHE A 23 1.41 2.28 -41.50
N GLY A 24 0.67 3.26 -42.00
CA GLY A 24 -0.09 4.21 -41.19
C GLY A 24 -1.16 3.53 -40.33
N LEU A 25 -1.91 2.56 -40.88
CA LEU A 25 -2.91 1.80 -40.14
C LEU A 25 -2.27 0.97 -39.02
N VAL A 26 -1.18 0.26 -39.32
CA VAL A 26 -0.44 -0.55 -38.33
C VAL A 26 0.10 0.34 -37.22
N THR A 27 0.71 1.47 -37.57
CA THR A 27 1.25 2.42 -36.58
C THR A 27 0.13 3.00 -35.70
N PHE A 28 -1.02 3.33 -36.28
CA PHE A 28 -2.19 3.82 -35.54
C PHE A 28 -2.72 2.78 -34.55
N VAL A 29 -2.81 1.52 -34.96
CA VAL A 29 -3.20 0.41 -34.06
C VAL A 29 -2.21 0.29 -32.91
N PHE A 30 -0.90 0.35 -33.18
CA PHE A 30 0.11 0.31 -32.12
C PHE A 30 -0.01 1.50 -31.17
N VAL A 31 -0.23 2.72 -31.67
CA VAL A 31 -0.43 3.91 -30.82
C VAL A 31 -1.62 3.72 -29.88
N ILE A 32 -2.76 3.26 -30.39
CA ILE A 32 -3.94 2.95 -29.55
C ILE A 32 -3.59 1.89 -28.50
N LEU A 33 -2.89 0.83 -28.91
CA LEU A 33 -2.50 -0.25 -28.02
C LEU A 33 -1.59 0.25 -26.88
N PHE A 34 -0.61 1.10 -27.19
CA PHE A 34 0.28 1.71 -26.20
C PHE A 34 -0.48 2.67 -25.27
N LEU A 35 -1.43 3.46 -25.79
CA LEU A 35 -2.26 4.35 -24.99
C LEU A 35 -3.13 3.62 -23.97
N ILE A 36 -3.46 2.35 -24.21
CA ILE A 36 -4.25 1.53 -23.27
C ILE A 36 -3.33 0.77 -22.30
N ILE A 37 -2.25 0.16 -22.81
CA ILE A 37 -1.39 -0.72 -22.01
C ILE A 37 -0.50 0.07 -21.04
N LEU A 38 0.06 1.20 -21.47
CA LEU A 38 0.99 1.97 -20.64
C LEU A 38 0.33 2.51 -19.36
N PRO A 39 -0.85 3.17 -19.40
CA PRO A 39 -1.49 3.65 -18.18
C PRO A 39 -1.84 2.52 -17.23
N TYR A 40 -2.27 1.36 -17.75
CA TYR A 40 -2.59 0.19 -16.91
C TYR A 40 -1.34 -0.36 -16.21
N LYS A 41 -0.22 -0.48 -16.93
CA LYS A 41 1.06 -0.92 -16.36
C LYS A 41 1.61 0.07 -15.34
N PHE A 42 1.56 1.36 -15.62
CA PHE A 42 1.99 2.39 -14.68
C PHE A 42 1.12 2.37 -13.43
N TYR A 43 -0.21 2.35 -13.59
CA TYR A 43 -1.14 2.28 -12.47
C TYR A 43 -0.83 1.10 -11.54
N ASN A 44 -0.66 -0.11 -12.07
CA ASN A 44 -0.34 -1.28 -11.25
C ASN A 44 1.00 -1.13 -10.52
N ARG A 45 2.03 -0.63 -11.22
CA ARG A 45 3.35 -0.40 -10.62
C ARG A 45 3.28 0.60 -9.47
N ASP A 46 2.57 1.70 -9.66
CA ASP A 46 2.49 2.75 -8.63
C ASP A 46 1.65 2.29 -7.43
N VAL A 47 0.62 1.48 -7.67
CA VAL A 47 -0.15 0.81 -6.62
C VAL A 47 0.73 -0.15 -5.82
N ASP A 48 1.54 -0.97 -6.49
CA ASP A 48 2.46 -1.90 -5.84
C ASP A 48 3.56 -1.17 -5.05
N GLU A 49 4.10 -0.08 -5.60
CA GLU A 49 5.09 0.76 -4.92
C GLU A 49 4.47 1.44 -3.69
N ALA A 50 3.28 2.02 -3.83
CA ALA A 50 2.55 2.61 -2.72
C ALA A 50 2.27 1.57 -1.61
N ARG A 51 1.93 0.34 -1.99
CA ARG A 51 1.74 -0.78 -1.07
C ARG A 51 3.03 -1.16 -0.34
N GLN A 52 4.15 -1.29 -1.05
CA GLN A 52 5.45 -1.58 -0.43
C GLN A 52 5.89 -0.46 0.53
N ASN A 53 5.70 0.80 0.12
CA ASN A 53 6.01 1.95 0.95
C ASN A 53 5.14 1.98 2.22
N ALA A 54 3.84 1.75 2.07
CA ALA A 54 2.91 1.63 3.19
C ALA A 54 3.32 0.53 4.18
N GLN A 55 3.74 -0.64 3.68
CA GLN A 55 4.27 -1.71 4.52
C GLN A 55 5.56 -1.30 5.24
N ASN A 56 6.48 -0.60 4.58
CA ASN A 56 7.72 -0.13 5.21
C ASN A 56 7.46 0.93 6.28
N ILE A 57 6.59 1.90 5.98
CA ILE A 57 6.15 2.93 6.95
C ILE A 57 5.47 2.26 8.15
N SER A 58 4.63 1.24 7.93
CA SER A 58 3.97 0.52 9.02
C SER A 58 4.96 -0.17 9.96
N LYS A 59 6.03 -0.76 9.41
CA LYS A 59 7.11 -1.36 10.21
C LYS A 59 7.84 -0.28 11.01
N LEU A 60 8.11 0.87 10.40
CA LEU A 60 8.80 1.98 11.06
C LEU A 60 7.97 2.55 12.22
N ILE A 61 6.67 2.79 12.00
CA ILE A 61 5.73 3.21 13.05
C ILE A 61 5.68 2.16 14.17
N ARG A 62 5.54 0.88 13.82
CA ARG A 62 5.50 -0.21 14.80
C ARG A 62 6.75 -0.25 15.66
N THR A 63 7.93 -0.14 15.05
CA THR A 63 9.21 -0.10 15.78
C THR A 63 9.31 1.14 16.67
N GLY A 64 8.86 2.31 16.20
CA GLY A 64 8.83 3.54 16.99
C GLY A 64 7.90 3.42 18.20
N VAL A 65 6.69 2.90 18.00
CA VAL A 65 5.71 2.63 19.07
C VAL A 65 6.27 1.64 20.07
N LEU A 66 6.83 0.51 19.61
CA LEU A 66 7.41 -0.50 20.50
C LEU A 66 8.57 0.06 21.31
N SER A 67 9.50 0.79 20.67
CA SER A 67 10.61 1.45 21.35
C SER A 67 10.15 2.46 22.42
N HIS A 68 9.04 3.16 22.19
CA HIS A 68 8.47 4.05 23.21
C HIS A 68 7.84 3.26 24.36
N MET A 69 7.12 2.17 24.06
CA MET A 69 6.52 1.30 25.08
C MET A 69 7.59 0.67 25.98
N THR A 70 8.68 0.14 25.42
CA THR A 70 9.76 -0.49 26.20
C THR A 70 10.54 0.49 27.06
N LYS A 71 10.54 1.79 26.72
CA LYS A 71 11.13 2.86 27.53
C LYS A 71 10.22 3.36 28.65
N GLY A 72 9.03 2.79 28.81
CA GLY A 72 8.05 3.25 29.79
C GLY A 72 7.46 4.63 29.46
N ALA A 73 7.41 4.98 28.16
CA ALA A 73 6.93 6.29 27.74
C ALA A 73 5.45 6.48 28.11
N ASN A 74 5.11 7.68 28.61
CA ASN A 74 3.75 7.98 29.02
C ASN A 74 2.80 8.09 27.81
N PRO A 75 1.47 7.93 28.00
CA PRO A 75 0.51 7.99 26.90
C PRO A 75 0.54 9.29 26.08
N LYS A 76 0.93 10.41 26.70
CA LYS A 76 1.06 11.71 26.02
C LYS A 76 2.18 11.70 24.98
N SER A 77 3.36 11.24 25.36
CA SER A 77 4.52 11.14 24.45
C SER A 77 4.25 10.20 23.27
N MET A 78 3.46 9.13 23.48
CA MET A 78 3.02 8.25 22.39
C MET A 78 2.09 8.98 21.42
N ARG A 79 1.14 9.78 21.94
CA ARG A 79 0.25 10.61 21.11
C ARG A 79 1.04 11.65 20.32
N ASP A 80 2.05 12.28 20.93
CA ASP A 80 2.89 13.28 20.26
C ASP A 80 3.75 12.67 19.13
N LEU A 81 4.31 11.47 19.37
CA LEU A 81 5.00 10.69 18.33
C LEU A 81 4.05 10.36 17.17
N LEU A 82 2.88 9.80 17.48
CA LEU A 82 1.90 9.42 16.47
C LEU A 82 1.40 10.63 15.70
N ALA A 83 1.15 11.77 16.35
CA ALA A 83 0.75 13.01 15.69
C ALA A 83 1.82 13.49 14.70
N THR A 84 3.10 13.43 15.09
CA THR A 84 4.23 13.80 14.23
C THR A 84 4.36 12.87 13.03
N LEU A 85 4.18 11.57 13.22
CA LEU A 85 4.23 10.60 12.11
C LEU A 85 3.01 10.75 11.17
N GLN A 86 1.82 11.00 11.71
CA GLN A 86 0.60 11.19 10.93
C GLN A 86 0.67 12.42 10.03
N THR A 87 1.28 13.52 10.48
CA THR A 87 1.47 14.72 9.64
C THR A 87 2.49 14.52 8.53
N GLN A 88 3.54 13.73 8.76
CA GLN A 88 4.60 13.51 7.78
C GLN A 88 4.18 12.59 6.62
N PHE A 89 3.34 11.60 6.89
CA PHE A 89 3.08 10.50 5.94
C PHE A 89 1.60 10.37 5.52
N GLU A 90 0.75 11.35 5.86
CA GLU A 90 -0.68 11.40 5.49
C GLU A 90 -1.45 10.09 5.75
N PHE A 91 -1.26 9.47 6.92
CA PHE A 91 -1.97 8.25 7.31
C PHE A 91 -2.81 8.46 8.57
N LYS A 92 -3.78 7.56 8.78
CA LYS A 92 -4.48 7.38 10.05
C LYS A 92 -3.96 6.14 10.74
N PHE A 93 -3.58 6.24 12.00
CA PHE A 93 -3.10 5.11 12.81
C PHE A 93 -4.05 4.86 13.97
N ARG A 94 -4.30 3.58 14.25
CA ARG A 94 -5.05 3.12 15.40
C ARG A 94 -4.35 1.93 16.02
N LEU A 95 -4.44 1.85 17.34
CA LEU A 95 -3.96 0.72 18.13
C LEU A 95 -5.15 0.09 18.82
N ILE A 96 -5.47 -1.14 18.45
CA ILE A 96 -6.54 -1.92 19.06
C ILE A 96 -5.89 -2.92 20.02
N ARG A 97 -6.25 -2.83 21.29
CA ARG A 97 -5.71 -3.70 22.34
C ARG A 97 -6.36 -5.08 22.27
N SER A 98 -5.58 -6.12 22.54
CA SER A 98 -6.13 -7.45 22.80
C SER A 98 -6.87 -7.48 24.13
N GLY A 99 -7.72 -8.49 24.33
CA GLY A 99 -8.40 -8.68 25.62
C GLY A 99 -7.43 -8.84 26.81
N HIS A 100 -6.20 -9.32 26.58
CA HIS A 100 -5.17 -9.41 27.63
C HIS A 100 -4.75 -8.02 28.13
N VAL A 101 -4.44 -7.13 27.19
CA VAL A 101 -3.96 -5.78 27.48
C VAL A 101 -5.09 -4.89 28.03
N GLU A 102 -6.33 -5.08 27.56
CA GLU A 102 -7.50 -4.38 28.11
C GLU A 102 -7.77 -4.72 29.58
N LYS A 103 -7.63 -5.99 29.96
CA LYS A 103 -7.78 -6.39 31.36
C LYS A 103 -6.73 -5.76 32.28
N GLN A 104 -5.55 -5.41 31.75
CA GLN A 104 -4.46 -4.81 32.52
C GLN A 104 -4.52 -3.29 32.59
N HIS A 105 -4.86 -2.66 31.46
CA HIS A 105 -4.74 -1.20 31.30
C HIS A 105 -6.08 -0.51 31.08
N GLY A 106 -7.18 -1.22 31.33
CA GLY A 106 -8.54 -0.75 31.10
C GLY A 106 -9.03 -1.00 29.68
N PHE A 107 -10.34 -1.16 29.59
CA PHE A 107 -11.08 -1.29 28.35
C PHE A 107 -11.32 0.10 27.74
N GLU A 108 -11.07 0.23 26.45
CA GLU A 108 -11.47 1.39 25.66
C GLU A 108 -12.42 0.86 24.59
N GLU A 109 -13.67 1.32 24.63
CA GLU A 109 -14.72 0.79 23.77
C GLU A 109 -14.48 1.24 22.32
N ASP A 110 -13.88 0.36 21.51
CA ASP A 110 -13.68 0.61 20.08
C ASP A 110 -14.85 0.01 19.28
N PRO A 111 -15.73 0.83 18.67
CA PRO A 111 -16.86 0.35 17.88
C PRO A 111 -16.45 -0.50 16.68
N GLN A 112 -15.19 -0.46 16.25
CA GLN A 112 -14.65 -1.28 15.16
C GLN A 112 -13.99 -2.58 15.61
N ARG A 113 -14.12 -2.99 16.88
CA ARG A 113 -13.87 -4.38 17.31
C ARG A 113 -14.72 -5.40 16.53
N LYS A 114 -15.78 -4.96 15.85
CA LYS A 114 -16.61 -5.79 14.94
C LYS A 114 -16.00 -5.97 13.55
N ASP A 115 -14.89 -5.33 13.24
CA ASP A 115 -14.22 -5.46 11.95
C ASP A 115 -13.62 -6.86 11.77
N GLU A 116 -14.04 -7.55 10.71
CA GLU A 116 -13.65 -8.93 10.45
C GLU A 116 -12.14 -9.07 10.16
N LEU A 117 -11.54 -8.09 9.48
CA LEU A 117 -10.11 -8.09 9.18
C LEU A 117 -9.29 -7.96 10.46
N ILE A 118 -9.69 -7.05 11.36
CA ILE A 118 -9.05 -6.88 12.68
C ILE A 118 -9.16 -8.17 13.50
N ASN A 119 -10.35 -8.77 13.55
CA ASN A 119 -10.58 -10.02 14.26
C ASN A 119 -9.79 -11.18 13.67
N GLU A 120 -9.64 -11.24 12.35
CA GLU A 120 -8.81 -12.23 11.69
C GLU A 120 -7.33 -12.07 12.07
N VAL A 121 -6.80 -10.83 12.08
CA VAL A 121 -5.41 -10.57 12.47
C VAL A 121 -5.18 -10.87 13.95
N LEU A 122 -6.10 -10.49 14.83
CA LEU A 122 -6.06 -10.82 16.26
C LEU A 122 -6.09 -12.33 16.52
N ARG A 123 -6.76 -13.11 15.66
CA ARG A 123 -6.83 -14.57 15.80
C ARG A 123 -5.65 -15.30 15.17
N LYS A 124 -5.21 -14.88 13.97
CA LYS A 124 -4.18 -15.59 13.18
C LYS A 124 -2.76 -15.11 13.48
N GLY A 125 -2.59 -13.93 14.08
CA GLY A 125 -1.28 -13.35 14.35
C GLY A 125 -0.48 -13.03 13.09
N ARG A 126 -1.16 -12.80 11.96
CA ARG A 126 -0.53 -12.45 10.68
C ARG A 126 -1.11 -11.16 10.14
N GLY A 127 -0.24 -10.28 9.65
CA GLY A 127 -0.66 -9.02 9.05
C GLY A 127 -1.52 -9.24 7.80
N ARG A 128 -2.47 -8.33 7.58
CA ARG A 128 -3.38 -8.34 6.44
C ARG A 128 -3.50 -6.93 5.88
N GLU A 129 -3.88 -6.89 4.63
CA GLU A 129 -4.10 -5.67 3.88
C GLU A 129 -5.46 -5.70 3.23
N ASP A 130 -5.98 -4.51 2.99
CA ASP A 130 -7.29 -4.32 2.39
C ASP A 130 -7.34 -2.98 1.65
N TRP A 131 -8.18 -2.90 0.63
CA TRP A 131 -8.46 -1.68 -0.10
C TRP A 131 -9.85 -1.20 0.28
N LEU A 132 -9.91 -0.14 1.09
CA LEU A 132 -11.18 0.47 1.49
C LEU A 132 -11.87 1.13 0.29
N ASN A 133 -11.09 1.62 -0.67
CA ASN A 133 -11.52 2.08 -1.99
C ASN A 133 -10.29 2.26 -2.90
N SER A 134 -10.48 2.82 -4.12
CA SER A 134 -9.41 3.01 -5.10
C SER A 134 -8.25 3.93 -4.69
N THR A 135 -8.35 4.65 -3.57
CA THR A 135 -7.33 5.58 -3.07
C THR A 135 -7.02 5.39 -1.58
N ARG A 136 -7.61 4.40 -0.91
CA ARG A 136 -7.43 4.18 0.54
C ARG A 136 -6.94 2.77 0.78
N PHE A 137 -5.66 2.67 1.08
CA PHE A 137 -5.00 1.41 1.40
C PHE A 137 -4.95 1.22 2.91
N ARG A 138 -5.35 0.05 3.38
CA ARG A 138 -5.38 -0.31 4.80
C ARG A 138 -4.42 -1.45 5.06
N TYR A 139 -3.63 -1.32 6.12
CA TYR A 139 -2.73 -2.35 6.59
C TYR A 139 -2.94 -2.61 8.09
N VAL A 140 -3.21 -3.86 8.44
CA VAL A 140 -3.45 -4.31 9.82
C VAL A 140 -2.35 -5.28 10.22
N THR A 141 -1.68 -5.01 11.34
CA THR A 141 -0.52 -5.78 11.78
C THR A 141 -0.65 -6.14 13.26
N PRO A 142 -0.32 -7.36 13.67
CA PRO A 142 -0.36 -7.76 15.07
C PRO A 142 0.89 -7.28 15.83
N PHE A 143 0.68 -6.93 17.10
CA PHE A 143 1.74 -6.85 18.10
C PHE A 143 1.89 -8.22 18.74
N VAL A 144 2.82 -9.01 18.21
CA VAL A 144 3.20 -10.31 18.77
C VAL A 144 4.22 -10.09 19.88
N ALA A 145 3.97 -10.68 21.05
CA ALA A 145 4.82 -10.59 22.22
C ALA A 145 6.18 -11.25 21.96
N ASP A 146 7.23 -10.55 22.31
CA ASP A 146 8.60 -11.05 22.40
C ASP A 146 9.10 -10.93 23.86
N GLU A 147 10.38 -11.23 24.09
CA GLU A 147 11.00 -11.11 25.42
C GLU A 147 10.87 -9.70 26.02
N SER A 148 10.99 -8.65 25.20
CA SER A 148 10.88 -7.27 25.67
C SER A 148 9.48 -6.95 26.21
N CYS A 149 8.45 -7.61 25.67
CA CYS A 149 7.07 -7.42 26.09
C CYS A 149 6.82 -7.94 27.51
N GLN A 150 7.60 -8.92 27.98
CA GLN A 150 7.46 -9.52 29.30
C GLN A 150 7.83 -8.57 30.44
N MET A 151 8.55 -7.48 30.15
CA MET A 151 8.90 -6.47 31.14
C MET A 151 7.67 -5.69 31.64
N CYS A 152 6.65 -5.53 30.79
CA CYS A 152 5.50 -4.66 31.08
C CYS A 152 4.16 -5.38 30.99
N HIS A 153 4.02 -6.42 30.16
CA HIS A 153 2.77 -7.13 29.96
C HIS A 153 2.74 -8.48 30.67
N ARG A 154 1.59 -8.78 31.28
CA ARG A 154 1.32 -10.06 31.95
C ARG A 154 0.32 -10.91 31.16
N GLY A 155 0.20 -12.19 31.49
CA GLY A 155 -0.89 -13.03 31.05
C GLY A 155 -2.19 -12.73 31.80
N LEU A 156 -3.27 -13.45 31.47
CA LEU A 156 -4.58 -13.29 32.13
C LEU A 156 -4.57 -13.55 33.63
N ASN A 157 -3.67 -14.43 34.09
CA ASN A 157 -3.55 -14.83 35.48
C ASN A 157 -2.43 -14.07 36.20
N ASN A 158 -2.08 -12.89 35.70
CA ASN A 158 -0.95 -12.07 36.20
C ASN A 158 0.44 -12.74 36.10
N GLN A 159 0.53 -13.86 35.39
CA GLN A 159 1.79 -14.54 35.07
C GLN A 159 2.56 -13.78 33.98
N THR A 160 3.81 -14.17 33.71
CA THR A 160 4.55 -13.64 32.56
C THR A 160 3.78 -13.92 31.25
N ILE A 161 3.69 -12.95 30.35
CA ILE A 161 3.05 -13.16 29.05
C ILE A 161 3.88 -14.16 28.22
N GLU A 162 3.21 -15.09 27.55
CA GLU A 162 3.86 -16.06 26.66
C GLU A 162 4.37 -15.37 25.39
N ILE A 163 5.62 -15.67 25.00
CA ILE A 163 6.19 -15.21 23.72
C ILE A 163 5.33 -15.77 22.58
N GLY A 164 5.01 -14.94 21.59
CA GLY A 164 4.07 -15.29 20.52
C GLY A 164 2.63 -14.88 20.80
N SER A 165 2.29 -14.48 22.03
CA SER A 165 0.95 -13.97 22.36
C SER A 165 0.63 -12.69 21.59
N ILE A 166 -0.61 -12.52 21.13
CA ILE A 166 -1.02 -11.31 20.42
C ILE A 166 -1.53 -10.29 21.44
N LEU A 167 -0.78 -9.19 21.59
CA LEU A 167 -1.04 -8.11 22.54
C LEU A 167 -2.04 -7.07 22.00
N GLY A 168 -2.18 -7.01 20.68
CA GLY A 168 -3.10 -6.11 20.00
C GLY A 168 -2.80 -6.06 18.51
N VAL A 169 -3.43 -5.10 17.82
CA VAL A 169 -3.14 -4.82 16.41
C VAL A 169 -2.99 -3.33 16.17
N SER A 170 -2.05 -2.97 15.30
CA SER A 170 -2.01 -1.66 14.67
C SER A 170 -2.83 -1.71 13.39
N GLU A 171 -3.69 -0.75 13.19
CA GLU A 171 -4.23 -0.45 11.88
C GLU A 171 -3.64 0.86 11.38
N ILE A 172 -3.18 0.86 10.13
CA ILE A 172 -2.79 2.07 9.42
C ILE A 172 -3.59 2.17 8.13
N VAL A 173 -4.18 3.35 7.89
CA VAL A 173 -4.89 3.67 6.65
C VAL A 173 -4.17 4.81 5.95
N PHE A 174 -3.69 4.55 4.74
CA PHE A 174 -2.99 5.51 3.89
C PHE A 174 -3.96 6.13 2.88
N GLU A 175 -3.90 7.45 2.72
CA GLU A 175 -4.61 8.17 1.66
C GLU A 175 -3.67 8.33 0.44
N LEU A 176 -3.87 7.50 -0.59
CA LEU A 176 -3.03 7.45 -1.78
C LEU A 176 -3.50 8.41 -2.89
N LYS A 177 -4.42 9.32 -2.57
CA LYS A 177 -5.00 10.27 -3.55
C LYS A 177 -3.93 11.12 -4.22
N ASN A 178 -2.94 11.58 -3.46
CA ASN A 178 -1.86 12.42 -3.96
C ASN A 178 -0.88 11.64 -4.86
N MET A 179 -0.65 10.35 -4.55
CA MET A 179 0.20 9.46 -5.34
C MET A 179 -0.42 9.11 -6.70
N ARG A 180 -1.76 9.00 -6.77
CA ARG A 180 -2.49 8.81 -8.04
C ARG A 180 -2.31 9.99 -9.01
N ASN A 181 -2.26 11.21 -8.50
CA ASN A 181 -2.13 12.40 -9.34
C ASN A 181 -0.72 12.60 -9.91
N THR A 182 0.29 11.97 -9.31
CA THR A 182 1.69 12.09 -9.78
C THR A 182 2.00 11.14 -10.93
N SER A 183 1.25 10.04 -11.10
CA SER A 183 1.54 9.06 -12.16
C SER A 183 0.81 9.25 -13.49
N ILE A 184 -0.20 10.13 -13.51
CA ILE A 184 -0.91 10.52 -14.75
C ILE A 184 -0.29 11.82 -15.34
N ARG A 185 0.94 12.18 -14.95
CA ARG A 185 1.62 13.37 -15.45
C ARG A 185 2.83 13.03 -16.30
#